data_AF-A0A7X4AST1-F1
#
_entry.id   AF-A0A7X4AST1-F1
#
_cell.length_a   1.000
_cell.length_b   1.000
_cell.length_c   1.000
_cell.angle_alpha   90.00
_cell.angle_beta   90.00
_cell.angle_gamma   90.00
#
_symmetry.space_group_name_H-M   'P 1'
#
loop_
_entity.id
_entity.type
_entity.pdbx_description
1 polymer ?
#
loop_
_entity_poly.entity_id
_entity_poly.type
_entity_poly.pdbx_seq_one_letter_code
_entity_poly.pdbx_strand_id
1 'polypeptide(L)'
;YFTLHHLAHLIAPLCPFLAEEIYRQLDGRLPSVHLADWPELSLDDDRLLSRMRRTRRCIAAGLALRAEAGVKVRQPLSRLTVSGDEQLSKLDGDFLDLMTDELNVKEVVFRRDATFSAELDTELSRELRHEGWVRELVRRVQVLRKTAGLEVENRIHLSLQTGDDELLAAFEAFADYVRGETLTVNYDLGAKAPSLEVSCELELNGHLIAISLQKA
;
A
#
# COMPACT_ATOMS: atom_id res chain seq x y z
N TYR A 1 -15.59 -8.03 -9.65
CA TYR A 1 -16.45 -7.34 -10.64
C TYR A 1 -17.84 -6.93 -10.12
N PHE A 2 -18.44 -7.63 -9.13
CA PHE A 2 -19.76 -7.33 -8.58
C PHE A 2 -19.99 -5.84 -8.21
N THR A 3 -19.08 -5.24 -7.44
CA THR A 3 -19.21 -3.84 -6.97
C THR A 3 -19.18 -2.81 -8.10
N LEU A 4 -18.27 -2.96 -9.06
CA LEU A 4 -18.16 -2.06 -10.22
C LEU A 4 -19.38 -2.17 -11.13
N HIS A 5 -19.89 -3.39 -11.32
CA HIS A 5 -21.12 -3.62 -12.06
C HIS A 5 -22.32 -2.94 -11.40
N HIS A 6 -22.51 -3.12 -10.08
CA HIS A 6 -23.59 -2.45 -9.34
C HIS A 6 -23.45 -0.93 -9.35
N LEU A 7 -22.23 -0.41 -9.19
CA LEU A 7 -21.97 1.02 -9.29
C LEU A 7 -22.41 1.56 -10.66
N ALA A 8 -22.08 0.87 -11.76
CA ALA A 8 -22.51 1.28 -13.10
C ALA A 8 -24.04 1.40 -13.21
N HIS A 9 -24.81 0.49 -12.61
CA HIS A 9 -26.28 0.57 -12.60
C HIS A 9 -26.78 1.75 -11.76
N LEU A 10 -26.20 1.94 -10.57
CA LEU A 10 -26.59 3.01 -9.65
C LEU A 10 -26.34 4.41 -10.24
N ILE A 11 -25.24 4.58 -10.98
CA ILE A 11 -24.90 5.87 -11.58
C ILE A 11 -25.50 6.07 -12.98
N ALA A 12 -26.10 5.05 -13.60
CA ALA A 12 -26.65 5.15 -14.95
C ALA A 12 -27.63 6.32 -15.15
N PRO A 13 -28.55 6.63 -14.19
CA PRO A 13 -29.44 7.80 -14.32
C PRO A 13 -28.72 9.15 -14.20
N LEU A 14 -27.55 9.21 -13.57
CA LEU A 14 -26.81 10.45 -13.26
C LEU A 14 -25.65 10.71 -14.23
N CYS A 15 -24.95 9.66 -14.63
CA CYS A 15 -23.75 9.71 -15.46
C CYS A 15 -23.84 8.64 -16.58
N PRO A 16 -24.78 8.77 -17.52
CA PRO A 16 -25.16 7.69 -18.43
C PRO A 16 -24.03 7.19 -19.34
N PHE A 17 -23.15 8.09 -19.80
CA PHE A 17 -22.01 7.72 -20.64
C PHE A 17 -20.90 7.01 -19.87
N LEU A 18 -20.62 7.46 -18.63
CA LEU A 18 -19.62 6.83 -17.77
C LEU A 18 -20.10 5.46 -17.29
N ALA A 19 -21.37 5.37 -16.90
CA ALA A 19 -22.01 4.11 -16.54
C ALA A 19 -21.90 3.08 -17.66
N GLU A 20 -22.21 3.49 -18.89
CA GLU A 20 -22.15 2.66 -20.09
C GLU A 20 -20.72 2.19 -20.39
N GLU A 21 -19.73 3.08 -20.31
CA GLU A 21 -18.32 2.73 -20.52
C GLU A 21 -17.83 1.70 -19.50
N ILE A 22 -18.09 1.95 -18.21
CA ILE A 22 -17.73 1.02 -17.13
C ILE A 22 -18.41 -0.34 -17.34
N TYR A 23 -19.71 -0.34 -17.66
CA TYR A 23 -20.48 -1.57 -17.84
C TYR A 23 -19.96 -2.43 -19.00
N ARG A 24 -19.63 -1.81 -20.15
CA ARG A 24 -19.08 -2.50 -21.32
C ARG A 24 -17.68 -3.07 -21.10
N GLN A 25 -16.85 -2.41 -20.29
CA GLN A 25 -15.49 -2.90 -19.98
C GLN A 25 -15.47 -4.09 -19.00
N LEU A 26 -16.59 -4.38 -18.31
CA LEU A 26 -16.68 -5.44 -17.31
C LEU A 26 -17.11 -6.78 -17.91
N ASP A 27 -18.41 -6.94 -18.18
CA ASP A 27 -18.95 -8.17 -18.75
C ASP A 27 -20.08 -7.95 -19.77
N GLY A 28 -20.69 -6.75 -19.82
CA GLY A 28 -21.61 -6.34 -20.88
C GLY A 28 -22.73 -7.34 -21.16
N ARG A 29 -23.26 -8.01 -20.12
CA ARG A 29 -24.26 -9.09 -20.29
C ARG A 29 -25.48 -8.66 -21.09
N LEU A 30 -25.88 -7.41 -20.96
CA LEU A 30 -26.87 -6.75 -21.81
C LEU A 30 -26.18 -5.77 -22.77
N PRO A 31 -26.84 -5.37 -23.88
CA PRO A 31 -26.27 -4.42 -24.83
C PRO A 31 -25.94 -3.05 -24.22
N SER A 32 -26.59 -2.67 -23.12
CA SER A 32 -26.39 -1.40 -22.44
C SER A 32 -26.85 -1.50 -20.98
N VAL A 33 -26.19 -0.76 -20.09
CA VAL A 33 -26.58 -0.65 -18.67
C VAL A 33 -27.99 -0.05 -18.52
N HIS A 34 -28.42 0.77 -19.49
CA HIS A 34 -29.72 1.43 -19.48
C HIS A 34 -30.90 0.49 -19.77
N LEU A 35 -30.58 -0.73 -20.21
CA LEU A 35 -31.56 -1.80 -20.41
C LEU A 35 -31.60 -2.78 -19.23
N ALA A 36 -30.69 -2.61 -18.26
CA ALA A 36 -30.61 -3.48 -17.09
C ALA A 36 -31.63 -3.07 -16.04
N ASP A 37 -32.15 -4.06 -15.31
CA ASP A 37 -32.99 -3.83 -14.15
C ASP A 37 -32.19 -3.20 -13.00
N TRP A 38 -32.90 -2.52 -12.11
CA TRP A 38 -32.30 -1.99 -10.90
C TRP A 38 -31.71 -3.12 -10.04
N PRO A 39 -30.48 -2.98 -9.51
CA PRO A 39 -29.84 -4.05 -8.76
C PRO A 39 -30.62 -4.38 -7.48
N GLU A 40 -30.84 -5.67 -7.25
CA GLU A 40 -31.40 -6.16 -5.99
C GLU A 40 -30.36 -6.06 -4.86
N LEU A 41 -30.78 -5.51 -3.72
CA LEU A 41 -29.93 -5.39 -2.54
C LEU A 41 -30.17 -6.57 -1.60
N SER A 42 -29.12 -7.32 -1.30
CA SER A 42 -29.05 -8.13 -0.08
C SER A 42 -28.23 -7.36 0.95
N LEU A 43 -28.89 -6.87 1.99
CA LEU A 43 -28.27 -6.10 3.07
C LEU A 43 -28.33 -6.94 4.34
N ASP A 44 -27.53 -8.00 4.42
CA ASP A 44 -27.65 -8.91 5.57
C ASP A 44 -26.30 -9.39 6.07
N ASP A 45 -25.51 -8.45 6.64
CA ASP A 45 -24.62 -8.83 7.73
C ASP A 45 -24.31 -7.64 8.67
N ASP A 46 -25.26 -7.30 9.53
CA ASP A 46 -25.08 -6.29 10.59
C ASP A 46 -23.87 -6.59 11.48
N ARG A 47 -23.52 -7.87 11.64
CA ARG A 47 -22.33 -8.29 12.39
C ARG A 47 -21.06 -7.93 11.62
N LEU A 48 -20.99 -8.19 10.32
CA LEU A 48 -19.89 -7.76 9.46
C LEU A 48 -19.74 -6.23 9.47
N LEU A 49 -20.84 -5.50 9.31
CA LEU A 49 -20.84 -4.04 9.34
C LEU A 49 -20.38 -3.49 10.70
N SER A 50 -20.74 -4.16 11.80
CA SER A 50 -20.27 -3.82 13.14
C SER A 50 -18.76 -4.07 13.30
N ARG A 51 -18.26 -5.21 12.81
CA ARG A 51 -16.82 -5.54 12.80
C ARG A 51 -16.04 -4.50 11.98
N MET A 52 -16.50 -4.20 10.77
CA MET A 52 -15.86 -3.22 9.88
C MET A 52 -15.83 -1.81 10.48
N ARG A 53 -16.90 -1.38 11.17
CA ARG A 53 -16.91 -0.12 11.91
C ARG A 53 -15.84 -0.07 12.99
N ARG A 54 -15.64 -1.17 13.72
CA ARG A 54 -14.59 -1.28 14.76
C ARG A 54 -13.20 -1.28 14.15
N THR A 55 -12.98 -2.05 13.09
CA THR A 55 -11.72 -2.07 12.33
C THR A 55 -11.33 -0.67 11.85
N ARG A 56 -12.26 0.04 11.19
CA ARG A 56 -12.03 1.43 10.74
C ARG A 56 -11.73 2.38 11.88
N ARG A 57 -12.37 2.22 13.04
CA ARG A 57 -12.08 3.02 14.24
C ARG A 57 -10.65 2.77 14.74
N CYS A 58 -10.19 1.51 14.73
CA CYS A 58 -8.82 1.17 15.13
C CYS A 58 -7.79 1.73 14.14
N ILE A 59 -8.05 1.61 12.82
CA ILE A 59 -7.19 2.19 11.78
C ILE A 59 -7.12 3.72 11.93
N ALA A 60 -8.26 4.39 12.12
CA ALA A 60 -8.28 5.83 12.31
C ALA A 60 -7.47 6.27 13.54
N ALA A 61 -7.58 5.54 14.65
CA ALA A 61 -6.79 5.80 15.85
C ALA A 61 -5.29 5.58 15.61
N GLY A 62 -4.91 4.48 14.95
CA GLY A 62 -3.52 4.21 14.59
C GLY A 62 -2.92 5.28 13.66
N LEU A 63 -3.64 5.69 12.62
CA LEU A 63 -3.20 6.77 11.73
C LEU A 63 -3.06 8.11 12.46
N ALA A 64 -3.94 8.42 13.41
CA ALA A 64 -3.82 9.61 14.24
C ALA A 64 -2.55 9.58 15.10
N LEU A 65 -2.25 8.45 15.75
CA LEU A 65 -1.02 8.27 16.52
C LEU A 65 0.24 8.39 15.65
N ARG A 66 0.19 7.87 14.41
CA ARG A 66 1.28 8.04 13.44
C ARG A 66 1.50 9.50 13.08
N ALA A 67 0.42 10.25 12.87
CA ALA A 67 0.48 11.66 12.56
C ALA A 67 1.05 12.47 13.74
N GLU A 68 0.62 12.17 14.96
CA GLU A 68 1.12 12.78 16.19
C GLU A 68 2.61 12.49 16.41
N ALA A 69 3.05 11.26 16.17
CA ALA A 69 4.46 10.87 16.25
C ALA A 69 5.30 11.35 15.05
N GLY A 70 4.69 11.93 14.01
CA GLY A 70 5.39 12.36 12.79
C GLY A 70 5.93 11.21 11.92
N VAL A 71 5.47 9.97 12.12
CA VAL A 71 5.97 8.79 11.42
C VAL A 71 5.16 8.52 10.16
N LYS A 72 5.78 8.64 8.99
CA LYS A 72 5.17 8.34 7.69
C LYS A 72 4.64 6.91 7.65
N VAL A 73 3.44 6.66 7.11
CA VAL A 73 2.82 5.31 6.99
C VAL A 73 3.74 4.28 6.32
N ARG A 74 4.60 4.74 5.42
CA ARG A 74 5.55 3.91 4.65
C ARG A 74 6.63 3.27 5.52
N GLN A 75 6.94 3.85 6.68
CA GLN A 75 7.85 3.30 7.67
C GLN A 75 7.14 2.18 8.44
N PRO A 76 7.51 0.91 8.29
CA PRO A 76 6.92 -0.16 9.08
C PRO A 76 7.20 0.07 10.56
N LEU A 77 6.22 -0.22 11.39
CA LEU A 77 6.33 -0.20 12.85
C LEU A 77 6.11 -1.59 13.42
N SER A 78 6.62 -1.84 14.62
CA SER A 78 6.51 -3.15 15.26
C SER A 78 5.05 -3.49 15.54
N ARG A 79 4.32 -2.60 16.23
CA ARG A 79 3.04 -3.00 16.81
C ARG A 79 2.09 -1.84 17.08
N LEU A 80 0.81 -2.11 16.87
CA LEU A 80 -0.29 -1.34 17.45
C LEU A 80 -0.93 -2.16 18.58
N THR A 81 -1.08 -1.56 19.75
CA THR A 81 -1.96 -2.10 20.80
C THR A 81 -3.27 -1.34 20.78
N VAL A 82 -4.39 -2.06 20.75
CA VAL A 82 -5.72 -1.47 20.92
C VAL A 82 -6.38 -2.06 22.16
N SER A 83 -6.77 -1.19 23.08
CA SER A 83 -7.50 -1.55 24.30
C SER A 83 -8.99 -1.26 24.14
N GLY A 84 -9.85 -2.13 24.65
CA GLY A 84 -11.29 -1.88 24.68
C GLY A 84 -12.13 -3.12 24.99
N ASP A 85 -13.36 -3.11 24.49
CA ASP A 85 -14.34 -4.17 24.77
C ASP A 85 -13.94 -5.54 24.18
N GLU A 86 -14.60 -6.60 24.67
CA GLU A 86 -14.36 -7.99 24.23
C GLU A 86 -14.71 -8.22 22.75
N GLN A 87 -15.39 -7.29 22.08
CA GLN A 87 -15.69 -7.46 20.65
C GLN A 87 -14.45 -7.15 19.79
N LEU A 88 -13.45 -6.44 20.32
CA LEU A 88 -12.18 -6.21 19.61
C LEU A 88 -11.39 -7.50 19.41
N SER A 89 -11.37 -8.40 20.39
CA SER A 89 -10.70 -9.70 20.25
C SER A 89 -11.38 -10.64 19.25
N LYS A 90 -12.56 -10.28 18.72
CA LYS A 90 -13.26 -10.98 17.63
C LYS A 90 -12.93 -10.42 16.25
N LEU A 91 -12.05 -9.42 16.16
CA LEU A 91 -11.46 -8.99 14.90
C LEU A 91 -10.30 -9.94 14.60
N ASP A 92 -10.51 -10.85 13.67
CA ASP A 92 -9.57 -11.90 13.26
C ASP A 92 -9.51 -11.99 11.74
N GLY A 93 -8.55 -12.76 11.22
CA GLY A 93 -8.35 -12.99 9.79
C GLY A 93 -8.23 -11.68 9.01
N ASP A 94 -9.03 -11.56 7.94
CA ASP A 94 -9.04 -10.44 7.01
C ASP A 94 -9.10 -9.04 7.67
N PHE A 95 -9.72 -8.91 8.85
CA PHE A 95 -9.78 -7.63 9.56
C PHE A 95 -8.44 -7.24 10.19
N LEU A 96 -7.69 -8.22 10.69
CA LEU A 96 -6.34 -8.00 11.21
C LEU A 96 -5.40 -7.67 10.06
N ASP A 97 -5.48 -8.43 8.97
CA ASP A 97 -4.66 -8.22 7.77
C ASP A 97 -4.90 -6.81 7.19
N LEU A 98 -6.18 -6.40 7.10
CA LEU A 98 -6.54 -5.04 6.69
C LEU A 98 -5.93 -3.98 7.62
N MET A 99 -5.93 -4.21 8.93
CA MET A 99 -5.35 -3.26 9.88
C MET A 99 -3.83 -3.20 9.76
N THR A 100 -3.15 -4.34 9.64
CA THR A 100 -1.69 -4.40 9.50
C THR A 100 -1.25 -3.74 8.21
N ASP A 101 -1.99 -3.92 7.12
CA ASP A 101 -1.68 -3.35 5.81
C ASP A 101 -1.88 -1.83 5.80
N GLU A 102 -3.05 -1.35 6.23
CA GLU A 102 -3.38 0.08 6.24
C GLU A 102 -2.49 0.88 7.19
N LEU A 103 -2.14 0.30 8.34
CA LEU A 103 -1.28 0.94 9.32
C LEU A 103 0.19 0.68 9.10
N ASN A 104 0.56 -0.29 8.26
CA ASN A 104 1.91 -0.80 8.09
C ASN A 104 2.61 -1.12 9.43
N VAL A 105 1.97 -2.00 10.20
CA VAL A 105 2.49 -2.53 11.47
C VAL A 105 2.71 -4.04 11.35
N LYS A 106 3.70 -4.60 12.04
CA LYS A 106 3.93 -6.06 12.01
C LYS A 106 2.89 -6.83 12.80
N GLU A 107 2.34 -6.23 13.85
CA GLU A 107 1.37 -6.88 14.71
C GLU A 107 0.31 -5.89 15.22
N VAL A 108 -0.92 -6.39 15.37
CA VAL A 108 -1.99 -5.71 16.12
C VAL A 108 -2.35 -6.57 17.31
N VAL A 109 -2.24 -6.00 18.51
CA VAL A 109 -2.55 -6.70 19.77
C VAL A 109 -3.77 -6.07 20.42
N PHE A 110 -4.73 -6.88 20.83
CA PHE A 110 -5.90 -6.43 21.57
C PHE A 110 -5.73 -6.65 23.07
N ARG A 111 -6.06 -5.63 23.87
CA ARG A 111 -6.15 -5.71 25.33
C ARG A 111 -7.58 -5.42 25.78
N ARG A 112 -8.02 -6.08 26.86
CA ARG A 112 -9.33 -5.80 27.45
C ARG A 112 -9.25 -4.58 28.35
N ASP A 113 -10.13 -3.62 28.11
CA ASP A 113 -10.25 -2.41 28.94
C ASP A 113 -11.71 -1.87 28.89
N ALA A 114 -12.09 -1.07 29.88
CA ALA A 114 -13.41 -0.44 29.94
C ALA A 114 -13.55 0.68 28.90
N THR A 115 -12.45 1.36 28.59
CA THR A 115 -12.39 2.45 27.63
C THR A 115 -11.60 2.06 26.39
N PHE A 116 -12.01 2.57 25.24
CA PHE A 116 -11.24 2.41 24.02
C PHE A 116 -10.01 3.33 24.03
N SER A 117 -8.83 2.75 23.83
CA SER A 117 -7.58 3.48 23.62
C SER A 117 -6.70 2.72 22.64
N ALA A 118 -5.72 3.42 22.06
CA ALA A 118 -4.74 2.83 21.17
C ALA A 118 -3.35 3.36 21.53
N GLU A 119 -2.35 2.51 21.42
CA GLU A 119 -0.95 2.81 21.68
C GLU A 119 -0.13 2.27 20.52
N LEU A 120 0.72 3.11 19.95
CA LEU A 120 1.58 2.77 18.83
C LEU A 120 3.02 2.67 19.30
N ASP A 121 3.66 1.55 18.99
CA ASP A 121 5.08 1.37 19.26
C ASP A 121 5.90 2.10 18.18
N THR A 122 6.61 3.15 18.59
CA THR A 122 7.38 4.04 17.72
C THR A 122 8.88 3.74 17.75
N GLU A 123 9.32 2.74 18.54
CA GLU A 123 10.72 2.36 18.57
C GLU A 123 11.10 1.64 17.27
N LEU A 124 12.07 2.22 16.54
CA LEU A 124 12.55 1.68 15.29
C LEU A 124 13.75 0.77 15.52
N SER A 125 13.54 -0.53 15.36
CA SER A 125 14.65 -1.47 15.19
C SER A 125 15.43 -1.16 13.91
N ARG A 126 16.68 -1.65 13.83
CA ARG A 126 17.50 -1.52 12.62
C ARG A 126 16.81 -2.12 11.39
N GLU A 127 16.19 -3.28 11.56
CA GLU A 127 15.45 -3.97 10.49
C GLU A 127 14.24 -3.15 10.01
N LEU A 128 13.42 -2.62 10.93
CA LEU A 128 12.28 -1.78 10.56
C LEU A 128 12.72 -0.51 9.84
N ARG A 129 13.81 0.12 10.30
CA ARG A 129 14.39 1.29 9.63
C ARG A 129 14.83 0.96 8.20
N HIS A 130 15.58 -0.12 8.03
CA HIS A 130 16.04 -0.59 6.71
C HIS A 130 14.86 -0.88 5.78
N GLU A 131 13.82 -1.58 6.27
CA GLU A 131 12.62 -1.85 5.48
C GLU A 131 11.90 -0.56 5.08
N GLY A 132 11.80 0.41 5.97
CA GLY A 132 11.22 1.72 5.68
C GLY A 132 11.99 2.49 4.61
N TRP A 133 13.33 2.42 4.63
CA TRP A 133 14.18 2.98 3.58
C TRP A 133 13.95 2.32 2.24
N VAL A 134 13.87 0.99 2.22
CA VAL A 134 13.64 0.20 1.01
C VAL A 134 12.24 0.46 0.44
N ARG A 135 11.20 0.58 1.28
CA ARG A 135 9.85 0.94 0.82
C ARG A 135 9.81 2.34 0.19
N GLU A 136 10.54 3.29 0.75
CA GLU A 136 10.69 4.62 0.14
C GLU A 136 11.42 4.53 -1.21
N LEU A 137 12.49 3.75 -1.29
CA LEU A 137 13.24 3.50 -2.52
C LEU A 137 12.33 2.92 -3.61
N VAL A 138 11.60 1.83 -3.31
CA VAL A 138 10.67 1.20 -4.25
C VAL A 138 9.66 2.23 -4.77
N ARG A 139 9.08 3.05 -3.90
CA ARG A 139 8.16 4.12 -4.32
C ARG A 139 8.83 5.10 -5.28
N ARG A 140 10.08 5.49 -5.05
CA ARG A 140 10.84 6.38 -5.95
C ARG A 140 11.08 5.72 -7.30
N VAL A 141 11.47 4.45 -7.32
CA VAL A 141 11.65 3.67 -8.56
C VAL A 141 10.33 3.59 -9.33
N GLN A 142 9.20 3.33 -8.67
CA GLN A 142 7.89 3.29 -9.34
C GLN A 142 7.48 4.63 -9.95
N VAL A 143 7.73 5.72 -9.24
CA VAL A 143 7.51 7.06 -9.78
C VAL A 143 8.42 7.31 -10.99
N LEU A 144 9.69 6.92 -10.93
CA LEU A 144 10.62 7.05 -12.05
C LEU A 144 10.17 6.21 -13.26
N ARG A 145 9.70 4.97 -13.05
CA ARG A 145 9.14 4.12 -14.11
C ARG A 145 7.98 4.81 -14.83
N LYS A 146 7.06 5.41 -14.07
CA LYS A 146 5.94 6.16 -14.61
C LYS A 146 6.39 7.40 -15.39
N THR A 147 7.34 8.16 -14.85
CA THR A 147 7.87 9.37 -15.51
C THR A 147 8.66 9.03 -16.78
N ALA A 148 9.31 7.87 -16.81
CA ALA A 148 10.00 7.33 -17.99
C ALA A 148 9.04 6.77 -19.06
N GLY A 149 7.72 6.76 -18.81
CA GLY A 149 6.73 6.23 -19.75
C GLY A 149 6.75 4.71 -19.88
N LEU A 150 7.32 3.99 -18.90
CA LEU A 150 7.32 2.53 -18.89
C LEU A 150 5.92 1.98 -18.58
N GLU A 151 5.52 0.94 -19.31
CA GLU A 151 4.28 0.22 -19.03
C GLU A 151 4.42 -0.62 -17.75
N VAL A 152 3.29 -0.94 -17.13
CA VAL A 152 3.23 -1.63 -15.83
C VAL A 152 4.01 -2.94 -15.84
N GLU A 153 3.99 -3.67 -16.96
CA GLU A 153 4.63 -4.98 -17.14
C GLU A 153 6.09 -4.92 -17.60
N ASN A 154 6.62 -3.75 -17.95
CA ASN A 154 7.98 -3.63 -18.46
C ASN A 154 9.01 -3.97 -17.38
N ARG A 155 9.98 -4.81 -17.73
CA ARG A 155 11.10 -5.17 -16.85
C ARG A 155 12.23 -4.13 -16.96
N ILE A 156 12.99 -3.95 -15.87
CA ILE A 156 14.06 -2.95 -15.81
C ILE A 156 15.39 -3.52 -15.31
N HIS A 157 16.47 -2.85 -15.70
CA HIS A 157 17.75 -2.89 -14.99
C HIS A 157 17.78 -1.70 -14.02
N LEU A 158 18.09 -1.95 -12.75
CA LEU A 158 18.10 -0.96 -11.68
C LEU A 158 19.51 -0.87 -11.10
N SER A 159 20.08 0.34 -11.10
CA SER A 159 21.36 0.65 -10.48
C SER A 159 21.17 1.65 -9.35
N LEU A 160 21.71 1.33 -8.18
CA LEU A 160 21.67 2.17 -6.98
C LEU A 160 23.08 2.50 -6.54
N GLN A 161 23.34 3.78 -6.29
CA GLN A 161 24.59 4.26 -5.72
C GLN A 161 24.31 5.08 -4.47
N THR A 162 25.07 4.81 -3.43
CA THR A 162 25.06 5.56 -2.19
C THR A 162 26.46 5.53 -1.59
N GLY A 163 26.84 6.60 -0.89
CA GLY A 163 28.07 6.64 -0.10
C GLY A 163 27.88 6.17 1.34
N ASP A 164 26.69 5.65 1.68
CA ASP A 164 26.33 5.23 3.03
C ASP A 164 26.27 3.69 3.14
N ASP A 165 27.15 3.14 3.97
CA ASP A 165 27.26 1.69 4.18
C ASP A 165 26.01 1.08 4.84
N GLU A 166 25.28 1.83 5.67
CA GLU A 166 24.06 1.34 6.32
C GLU A 166 22.93 1.21 5.29
N LEU A 167 22.80 2.17 4.37
CA LEU A 167 21.87 2.08 3.25
C LEU A 167 22.22 0.96 2.28
N LEU A 168 23.51 0.80 1.97
CA LEU A 168 23.97 -0.29 1.12
C LEU A 168 23.58 -1.64 1.73
N ALA A 169 23.82 -1.83 3.03
CA ALA A 169 23.41 -3.03 3.75
C ALA A 169 21.88 -3.24 3.74
N ALA A 170 21.09 -2.17 3.84
CA ALA A 170 19.63 -2.25 3.72
C ALA A 170 19.20 -2.69 2.30
N PHE A 171 19.80 -2.13 1.26
CA PHE A 171 19.51 -2.44 -0.13
C PHE A 171 19.93 -3.86 -0.53
N GLU A 172 21.01 -4.38 0.08
CA GLU A 172 21.41 -5.78 -0.05
C GLU A 172 20.43 -6.71 0.66
N ALA A 173 20.11 -6.43 1.93
CA ALA A 173 19.25 -7.29 2.74
C ALA A 173 17.83 -7.47 2.17
N PHE A 174 17.31 -6.46 1.46
CA PHE A 174 15.97 -6.47 0.86
C PHE A 174 15.98 -6.51 -0.67
N ALA A 175 17.05 -6.98 -1.29
CA ALA A 175 17.19 -7.00 -2.76
C ALA A 175 16.04 -7.75 -3.45
N ASP A 176 15.59 -8.89 -2.91
CA ASP A 176 14.50 -9.68 -3.48
C ASP A 176 13.16 -8.93 -3.47
N TYR A 177 12.88 -8.21 -2.38
CA TYR A 177 11.69 -7.37 -2.26
C TYR A 177 11.72 -6.26 -3.31
N VAL A 178 12.85 -5.55 -3.45
CA VAL A 178 12.99 -4.49 -4.46
C VAL A 178 12.80 -5.05 -5.87
N ARG A 179 13.39 -6.20 -6.18
CA ARG A 179 13.26 -6.86 -7.48
C ARG A 179 11.82 -7.24 -7.80
N GLY A 180 11.12 -7.84 -6.84
CA GLY A 180 9.71 -8.24 -6.98
C GLY A 180 8.80 -7.04 -7.23
N GLU A 181 8.92 -6.00 -6.40
CA GLU A 181 8.08 -4.82 -6.51
C GLU A 181 8.33 -4.03 -7.80
N THR A 182 9.57 -3.93 -8.26
CA THR A 182 9.95 -3.04 -9.37
C THR A 182 10.15 -3.75 -10.72
N LEU A 183 9.87 -5.06 -10.80
CA LEU A 183 10.12 -5.90 -11.98
C LEU A 183 11.58 -5.83 -12.48
N THR A 184 12.52 -5.85 -11.55
CA THR A 184 13.96 -5.68 -11.85
C THR A 184 14.64 -7.00 -12.18
N VAL A 185 15.30 -7.06 -13.33
CA VAL A 185 16.06 -8.23 -13.80
C VAL A 185 17.52 -8.17 -13.37
N ASN A 186 18.17 -7.01 -13.51
CA ASN A 186 19.52 -6.77 -12.99
C ASN A 186 19.48 -5.69 -11.92
N TYR A 187 20.06 -5.98 -10.76
CA TYR A 187 20.10 -5.11 -9.60
C TYR A 187 21.56 -4.89 -9.24
N ASP A 188 22.08 -3.71 -9.60
CA ASP A 188 23.48 -3.35 -9.43
C ASP A 188 23.62 -2.34 -8.29
N LEU A 189 24.40 -2.71 -7.28
CA LEU A 189 24.72 -1.85 -6.15
C LEU A 189 26.15 -1.30 -6.30
N GLY A 190 26.30 0.02 -6.19
CA GLY A 190 27.61 0.69 -6.17
C GLY A 190 28.32 0.86 -7.52
N ALA A 191 27.83 0.24 -8.60
CA ALA A 191 28.41 0.42 -9.93
C ALA A 191 27.84 1.65 -10.65
N LYS A 192 28.72 2.42 -11.32
CA LYS A 192 28.31 3.44 -12.29
C LYS A 192 27.74 2.73 -13.51
N ALA A 193 26.42 2.71 -13.66
CA ALA A 193 25.87 1.98 -14.78
C ALA A 193 26.26 2.67 -16.11
N PRO A 194 26.69 1.87 -17.09
CA PRO A 194 27.15 2.40 -18.37
C PRO A 194 25.92 2.87 -19.14
N SER A 195 25.79 4.19 -19.34
CA SER A 195 24.74 4.83 -20.18
C SER A 195 23.29 4.43 -19.84
N LEU A 196 22.70 5.06 -18.82
CA LEU A 196 21.30 4.85 -18.44
C LEU A 196 20.40 5.93 -19.04
N GLU A 197 19.18 5.54 -19.46
CA GLU A 197 18.18 6.44 -20.06
C GLU A 197 17.61 7.45 -19.06
N VAL A 198 17.48 7.07 -17.78
CA VAL A 198 16.91 7.93 -16.73
C VAL A 198 17.66 7.75 -15.42
N SER A 199 18.26 8.84 -14.94
CA SER A 199 18.94 8.92 -13.64
C SER A 199 18.35 10.04 -12.78
N CYS A 200 18.23 9.79 -11.47
CA CYS A 200 17.78 10.80 -10.52
C CYS A 200 18.61 10.71 -9.23
N GLU A 201 19.21 11.84 -8.84
CA GLU A 201 19.80 12.01 -7.52
C GLU A 201 18.71 12.50 -6.56
N LEU A 202 18.60 11.85 -5.41
CA LEU A 202 17.58 12.20 -4.43
C LEU A 202 18.02 11.88 -3.02
N GLU A 203 17.48 12.66 -2.09
CA GLU A 203 17.69 12.46 -0.68
C GLU A 203 16.65 11.46 -0.15
N LEU A 204 17.12 10.36 0.40
CA LEU A 204 16.32 9.34 1.06
C LEU A 204 16.62 9.38 2.56
N ASN A 205 15.71 9.99 3.33
CA ASN A 205 15.79 10.11 4.78
C ASN A 205 17.12 10.72 5.30
N GLY A 206 17.64 11.75 4.64
CA GLY A 206 18.90 12.41 5.02
C GLY A 206 20.13 11.93 4.26
N HIS A 207 19.99 10.88 3.44
CA HIS A 207 21.11 10.27 2.73
C HIS A 207 20.99 10.49 1.22
N LEU A 208 22.11 10.83 0.57
CA LEU A 208 22.15 11.00 -0.87
C LEU A 208 22.23 9.63 -1.56
N ILE A 209 21.30 9.39 -2.48
CA ILE A 209 21.29 8.21 -3.33
C ILE A 209 21.12 8.64 -4.79
N ALA A 210 21.81 7.95 -5.69
CA ALA A 210 21.57 8.06 -7.13
C ALA A 210 20.86 6.77 -7.59
N ILE A 211 19.67 6.93 -8.15
CA ILE A 211 18.87 5.85 -8.73
C ILE A 211 18.94 5.99 -10.23
N SER A 212 19.22 4.90 -10.92
CA SER A 212 19.15 4.85 -12.37
C SER A 212 18.44 3.60 -12.85
N LEU A 213 17.63 3.74 -13.89
CA LEU A 213 16.93 2.63 -14.50
C LEU A 213 17.02 2.63 -16.02
N GLN A 214 16.92 1.44 -16.60
CA GLN A 214 16.86 1.21 -18.05
C GLN A 214 15.88 0.09 -18.34
N LYS A 215 15.14 0.17 -19.45
CA LYS A 215 14.29 -0.94 -19.90
C LYS A 215 15.16 -2.13 -20.30
N ALA A 216 14.79 -3.32 -19.82
CA ALA A 216 15.45 -4.59 -20.17
C ALA A 216 15.04 -5.09 -21.56
#